data_AF-S4NIN0-F1
#
_entry.id   AF-S4NIN0-F1
#
_cell.length_a   1.000
_cell.length_b   1.000
_cell.length_c   1.000
_cell.angle_alpha   90.00
_cell.angle_beta   90.00
_cell.angle_gamma   90.00
#
_symmetry.space_group_name_H-M   'P 1'
#
loop_
_entity.id
_entity.type
_entity.pdbx_description
1 polymer ?
#
loop_
_entity_poly.entity_id
_entity_poly.type
_entity_poly.pdbx_seq_one_letter_code
_entity_poly.pdbx_strand_id
1 'polypeptide(L)'
;MNIAINLIAAFFIVFGVINLISAWRQRSNNEVTDYSLAIGITQLIIAVIVFLLAEPLLSFLPFILGIVLVITGVSNVFTALNHRQYVNVSPMPFVLYGILLILVGILLAFNPFGTVLVLLQIFGATMVVMAIMEIVTSWKLGI
;
A
#
# COMPACT_ATOMS: atom_id res chain seq x y z
N MET A 1 7.51 9.67 -8.15
CA MET A 1 7.03 10.57 -7.07
C MET A 1 5.55 10.28 -6.84
N ASN A 2 5.18 9.80 -5.65
CA ASN A 2 3.83 9.30 -5.37
C ASN A 2 2.84 10.48 -5.31
N ILE A 3 1.90 10.57 -6.27
CA ILE A 3 0.97 11.72 -6.42
C ILE A 3 0.19 11.99 -5.14
N ALA A 4 -0.21 10.95 -4.41
CA ALA A 4 -0.91 11.07 -3.13
C ALA A 4 -0.04 11.77 -2.06
N ILE A 5 1.24 11.42 -1.96
CA ILE A 5 2.17 12.02 -0.99
C ILE A 5 2.40 13.49 -1.34
N ASN A 6 2.55 13.81 -2.63
CA ASN A 6 2.66 15.20 -3.08
C ASN A 6 1.41 16.02 -2.79
N LEU A 7 0.21 15.44 -2.94
CA LEU A 7 -1.05 16.13 -2.62
C LEU A 7 -1.17 16.39 -1.12
N ILE A 8 -0.83 15.42 -0.28
CA ILE A 8 -0.82 15.57 1.18
C ILE A 8 0.22 16.61 1.61
N ALA A 9 1.43 16.55 1.06
CA ALA A 9 2.50 17.51 1.34
C ALA A 9 2.11 18.94 0.91
N ALA A 10 1.55 19.09 -0.29
CA ALA A 10 1.06 20.38 -0.79
C ALA A 10 -0.06 20.94 0.10
N PHE A 11 -0.99 20.10 0.57
CA PHE A 11 -2.03 20.51 1.51
C PHE A 11 -1.42 21.06 2.82
N PHE A 12 -0.48 20.34 3.43
CA PHE A 12 0.19 20.79 4.65
C PHE A 12 1.06 22.04 4.44
N ILE A 13 1.72 22.19 3.29
CA ILE A 13 2.49 23.40 2.95
C ILE A 13 1.54 24.60 2.82
N VAL A 14 0.44 24.47 2.09
CA VAL A 14 -0.56 25.54 1.92
C VAL A 14 -1.13 25.94 3.28
N PHE A 15 -1.50 24.98 4.13
CA PHE A 15 -1.98 25.26 5.48
C PHE A 15 -0.92 25.92 6.37
N GLY A 16 0.34 25.46 6.31
CA GLY A 16 1.44 26.05 7.05
C GLY A 16 1.71 27.50 6.65
N VAL A 17 1.66 27.80 5.34
CA VAL A 17 1.82 29.16 4.80
C VAL A 17 0.66 30.07 5.21
N ILE A 18 -0.59 29.59 5.14
CA ILE A 18 -1.77 30.36 5.57
C ILE A 18 -1.66 30.73 7.06
N ASN A 19 -1.25 29.79 7.91
CA ASN A 19 -1.09 30.06 9.35
C ASN A 19 0.11 30.97 9.66
N LEU A 20 1.18 30.94 8.86
CA LEU A 20 2.28 31.90 8.99
C LEU A 20 1.83 33.33 8.66
N ILE A 21 1.05 33.49 7.58
CA ILE A 21 0.50 34.77 7.16
C ILE A 21 -0.52 35.29 8.20
N SER A 22 -1.36 34.41 8.74
CA SER A 22 -2.32 34.80 9.79
C SER A 22 -1.60 35.24 11.06
N ALA A 23 -0.52 34.55 11.47
CA ALA A 23 0.29 34.90 12.63
C ALA A 23 0.98 36.27 12.46
N TRP A 24 1.49 36.58 11.27
CA TRP A 24 2.07 37.90 10.97
C TRP A 24 1.02 39.01 11.03
N ARG A 25 -0.21 38.74 10.56
CA ARG A 25 -1.31 39.69 10.59
C ARG A 25 -1.87 39.90 12.00
N GLN A 26 -1.87 38.87 12.84
CA GLN A 26 -2.33 38.93 14.24
C GLN A 26 -1.35 39.71 15.13
N ARG A 27 -0.04 39.60 14.85
CA ARG A 27 1.00 40.43 15.50
C ARG A 27 0.82 41.93 15.30
N SER A 28 0.11 42.35 14.24
CA SER A 28 -0.19 43.75 13.96
C SER A 28 -1.37 44.32 14.78
N ASN A 29 -2.18 43.47 15.43
CA ASN A 29 -3.44 43.89 16.07
C ASN A 29 -3.43 43.85 17.62
N ASN A 30 -2.29 43.62 18.27
CA ASN A 30 -2.13 43.71 19.74
C ASN A 30 -3.15 42.92 20.59
N GLU A 31 -3.71 41.82 20.09
CA GLU A 31 -4.51 40.91 20.92
C GLU A 31 -3.60 39.90 21.63
N VAL A 32 -3.53 40.09 22.94
CA VAL A 32 -2.85 39.25 23.91
C VAL A 32 -3.49 37.87 23.91
N THR A 33 -2.92 36.92 23.16
CA THR A 33 -2.55 35.57 23.63
C THR A 33 -1.77 34.87 22.49
N ASP A 34 -0.44 34.82 22.65
CA ASP A 34 0.59 34.54 21.63
C ASP A 34 0.77 33.03 21.30
N TYR A 35 -0.32 32.30 21.04
CA TYR A 35 -0.26 30.85 20.70
C TYR A 35 -0.25 30.55 19.20
N SER A 36 -0.58 31.51 18.33
CA SER A 36 -0.67 31.28 16.88
C SER A 36 0.68 30.97 16.22
N LEU A 37 1.77 31.59 16.71
CA LEU A 37 3.14 31.26 16.30
C LEU A 37 3.54 29.83 16.70
N ALA A 38 3.22 29.43 17.94
CA ALA A 38 3.50 28.07 18.43
C ALA A 38 2.73 27.00 17.63
N ILE A 39 1.47 27.27 17.29
CA ILE A 39 0.64 26.39 16.45
C ILE A 39 1.21 26.28 15.03
N GLY A 40 1.59 27.40 14.40
CA GLY A 40 2.18 27.40 13.05
C GLY A 40 3.50 26.63 12.98
N ILE A 41 4.38 26.80 13.97
CA ILE A 41 5.64 26.04 14.07
C ILE A 41 5.35 24.54 14.28
N THR A 42 4.42 24.21 15.17
CA THR A 42 4.04 22.81 15.43
C THR A 42 3.47 22.13 14.18
N GLN A 43 2.65 22.84 13.40
CA GLN A 43 2.11 22.33 12.15
C GLN A 43 3.18 22.10 11.08
N LEU A 44 4.19 22.98 10.97
CA LEU A 44 5.33 22.77 10.06
C LEU A 44 6.16 21.56 10.48
N ILE A 45 6.39 21.36 11.78
CA ILE A 45 7.09 20.17 12.29
C ILE A 45 6.31 18.90 11.94
N ILE A 46 4.99 18.90 12.17
CA ILE A 46 4.12 17.77 11.80
C ILE A 46 4.17 17.51 10.28
N ALA A 47 4.14 18.55 9.45
CA ALA A 47 4.22 18.41 8.00
C ALA A 47 5.53 17.73 7.56
N VAL A 48 6.66 18.12 8.14
CA VAL A 48 7.96 17.49 7.87
C VAL A 48 8.00 16.05 8.36
N ILE A 49 7.47 15.77 9.55
CA ILE A 49 7.38 14.41 10.08
C ILE A 49 6.53 13.53 9.16
N VAL A 50 5.34 13.98 8.77
CA VAL A 50 4.46 13.25 7.85
C VAL A 50 5.14 13.04 6.51
N PHE A 51 5.81 14.07 5.95
CA PHE A 51 6.50 13.94 4.67
C PHE A 51 7.62 12.90 4.70
N LEU A 52 8.42 12.87 5.77
CA LEU A 52 9.54 11.94 5.90
C LEU A 52 9.12 10.53 6.33
N LEU A 53 8.10 10.41 7.19
CA LEU A 53 7.69 9.13 7.78
C LEU A 53 6.54 8.46 7.03
N ALA A 54 5.70 9.18 6.27
CA ALA A 54 4.55 8.56 5.61
C ALA A 54 4.97 7.47 4.63
N GLU A 55 5.99 7.72 3.80
CA GLU A 55 6.42 6.73 2.79
C GLU A 55 6.97 5.45 3.43
N PRO A 56 7.92 5.51 4.39
CA PRO A 56 8.37 4.32 5.11
C PRO A 56 7.24 3.64 5.91
N LEU A 57 6.41 4.40 6.64
CA LEU A 57 5.32 3.83 7.46
C LEU A 57 4.28 3.10 6.61
N LEU A 58 3.86 3.69 5.50
CA LEU A 58 2.86 3.06 4.65
C LEU A 58 3.46 1.82 3.94
N SER A 59 4.76 1.85 3.61
CA SER A 59 5.47 0.72 2.99
C SER A 59 5.74 -0.45 3.93
N PHE A 60 5.60 -0.22 5.24
CA PHE A 60 5.87 -1.22 6.27
C PHE A 60 4.89 -2.40 6.23
N LEU A 61 3.60 -2.12 5.97
CA LEU A 61 2.58 -3.17 5.94
C LEU A 61 2.81 -4.16 4.78
N PRO A 62 2.95 -3.72 3.50
CA PRO A 62 3.23 -4.66 2.42
C PRO A 62 4.62 -5.30 2.52
N PHE A 63 5.59 -4.64 3.16
CA PHE A 63 6.88 -5.23 3.47
C PHE A 63 6.75 -6.44 4.41
N ILE A 64 6.02 -6.30 5.53
CA ILE A 64 5.74 -7.42 6.44
C ILE A 64 5.01 -8.54 5.70
N LEU A 65 3.99 -8.21 4.91
CA LEU A 65 3.28 -9.18 4.09
C LEU A 65 4.23 -9.92 3.15
N GLY A 66 5.19 -9.21 2.55
CA GLY A 66 6.22 -9.81 1.71
C GLY A 66 7.05 -10.86 2.45
N ILE A 67 7.52 -10.55 3.65
CA ILE A 67 8.26 -11.50 4.50
C ILE A 67 7.40 -12.72 4.85
N VAL A 68 6.15 -12.50 5.27
CA VAL A 68 5.22 -13.58 5.61
C VAL A 68 5.01 -14.50 4.40
N LEU A 69 4.82 -13.93 3.21
CA LEU A 69 4.65 -14.70 1.97
C LEU A 69 5.89 -15.50 1.59
N VAL A 70 7.09 -14.97 1.79
CA VAL A 70 8.34 -15.73 1.59
C VAL A 70 8.39 -16.92 2.54
N ILE A 71 8.11 -16.71 3.83
CA ILE A 71 8.10 -17.78 4.83
C ILE A 71 7.07 -18.85 4.45
N THR A 72 5.83 -18.45 4.16
CA THR A 72 4.76 -19.37 3.75
C THR A 72 5.11 -20.12 2.46
N GLY A 73 5.66 -19.43 1.47
CA GLY A 73 6.07 -20.02 0.20
C GLY A 73 7.16 -21.06 0.38
N VAL A 74 8.20 -20.75 1.17
CA VAL A 74 9.25 -21.70 1.54
C VAL A 74 8.66 -22.92 2.26
N SER A 75 7.82 -22.71 3.29
CA SER A 75 7.15 -23.80 4.00
C SER A 75 6.32 -24.68 3.06
N ASN A 76 5.58 -24.09 2.12
CA ASN A 76 4.78 -24.85 1.16
C ASN A 76 5.64 -25.69 0.21
N VAL A 77 6.77 -25.16 -0.27
CA VAL A 77 7.71 -25.93 -1.09
C VAL A 77 8.29 -27.10 -0.31
N PHE A 78 8.77 -26.86 0.93
CA PHE A 78 9.29 -27.93 1.78
C PHE A 78 8.24 -29.01 2.08
N THR A 79 7.02 -28.61 2.45
CA THR A 79 5.92 -29.54 2.70
C THR A 79 5.58 -30.36 1.46
N ALA A 80 5.48 -29.75 0.29
CA ALA A 80 5.15 -30.43 -0.96
C ALA A 80 6.24 -31.43 -1.39
N LEU A 81 7.51 -31.13 -1.09
CA LEU A 81 8.64 -32.02 -1.39
C LEU A 81 8.75 -33.18 -0.39
N ASN A 82 8.52 -32.94 0.90
CA ASN A 82 8.62 -33.96 1.95
C ASN A 82 7.37 -34.84 2.07
N HIS A 83 6.17 -34.32 1.79
CA HIS A 83 4.92 -35.10 1.88
C HIS A 83 4.58 -35.78 0.55
N ARG A 84 5.47 -36.68 0.10
CA ARG A 84 5.18 -37.63 -1.00
C ARG A 84 4.23 -38.78 -0.57
N GLN A 85 3.38 -38.56 0.43
CA GLN A 85 2.52 -39.61 1.00
C GLN A 85 1.10 -39.68 0.39
N TYR A 86 0.70 -38.72 -0.46
CA TYR A 86 -0.53 -38.85 -1.25
C TYR A 86 -0.22 -39.49 -2.60
N VAL A 87 -0.39 -40.81 -2.65
CA VAL A 87 0.05 -41.75 -3.71
C VAL A 87 -0.51 -41.47 -5.12
N ASN A 88 -1.36 -40.45 -5.32
CA ASN A 88 -2.02 -40.23 -6.61
C ASN A 88 -2.13 -38.76 -7.07
N VAL A 89 -1.49 -37.80 -6.39
CA VAL A 89 -1.48 -36.40 -6.82
C VAL A 89 -0.05 -35.90 -6.99
N SER A 90 0.24 -35.35 -8.17
CA SER A 90 1.55 -34.74 -8.45
C SER A 90 1.78 -33.59 -7.46
N PRO A 91 2.90 -33.54 -6.73
CA PRO A 91 3.23 -32.42 -5.83
C PRO A 91 3.56 -31.13 -6.59
N MET A 92 3.67 -31.20 -7.92
CA MET A 92 4.07 -30.09 -8.80
C MET A 92 3.24 -28.80 -8.63
N PRO A 93 1.90 -28.83 -8.52
CA PRO A 93 1.09 -27.61 -8.36
C PRO A 93 1.37 -26.89 -7.02
N PHE A 94 1.61 -27.64 -5.95
CA PHE A 94 1.91 -27.08 -4.63
C PHE A 94 3.31 -26.46 -4.57
N VAL A 95 4.29 -27.08 -5.23
CA VAL A 95 5.63 -26.50 -5.39
C VAL A 95 5.55 -25.21 -6.21
N LEU A 96 4.81 -25.21 -7.32
CA LEU A 96 4.64 -24.02 -8.16
C LEU A 96 3.97 -22.87 -7.40
N TYR A 97 2.94 -23.18 -6.62
CA TYR A 97 2.28 -22.20 -5.74
C TYR A 97 3.25 -21.62 -4.71
N GLY A 98 4.03 -22.47 -4.04
CA GLY A 98 5.04 -22.02 -3.07
C GLY A 98 6.11 -21.12 -3.70
N ILE A 99 6.61 -21.47 -4.89
CA ILE A 99 7.55 -20.64 -5.65
C ILE A 99 6.92 -19.27 -5.99
N LEU A 100 5.66 -19.27 -6.42
CA LEU A 100 4.95 -18.03 -6.75
C LEU A 100 4.80 -17.11 -5.54
N LEU A 101 4.48 -17.67 -4.36
CA LEU A 101 4.44 -16.91 -3.10
C LEU A 101 5.79 -16.31 -2.73
N ILE A 102 6.89 -17.07 -2.92
CA ILE A 102 8.24 -16.56 -2.67
C ILE A 102 8.55 -15.38 -3.59
N LEU A 103 8.26 -15.51 -4.90
CA LEU A 103 8.50 -14.44 -5.86
C LEU A 103 7.69 -13.17 -5.54
N VAL A 104 6.39 -13.32 -5.24
CA VAL A 104 5.54 -12.19 -4.84
C VAL A 104 6.03 -11.57 -3.53
N GLY A 105 6.44 -12.39 -2.57
CA GLY A 105 6.97 -11.93 -1.29
C GLY A 105 8.26 -11.13 -1.43
N ILE A 106 9.18 -11.59 -2.29
CA ILE A 106 10.41 -10.87 -2.63
C ILE A 106 10.08 -9.54 -3.31
N LEU A 107 9.18 -9.55 -4.30
CA LEU A 107 8.76 -8.32 -4.98
C LEU A 107 8.14 -7.31 -4.00
N LEU A 108 7.33 -7.76 -3.03
CA LEU A 108 6.78 -6.92 -1.96
C LEU A 108 7.86 -6.38 -1.03
N ALA A 109 8.92 -7.14 -0.74
CA ALA A 109 10.00 -6.67 0.12
C ALA A 109 10.83 -5.56 -0.54
N PHE A 110 11.09 -5.66 -1.85
CA PHE A 110 11.89 -4.67 -2.60
C PHE A 110 11.08 -3.51 -3.18
N ASN A 111 9.82 -3.76 -3.56
CA ASN A 111 8.90 -2.74 -4.08
C ASN A 111 7.48 -2.97 -3.53
N PRO A 112 7.22 -2.58 -2.26
CA PRO A 112 5.98 -2.90 -1.55
C PRO A 112 4.75 -2.34 -2.27
N PHE A 113 4.77 -1.06 -2.62
CA PHE A 113 3.64 -0.40 -3.28
C PHE A 113 3.47 -0.80 -4.73
N GLY A 114 4.56 -0.88 -5.49
CA GLY A 114 4.49 -1.29 -6.89
C GLY A 114 3.89 -2.68 -7.02
N THR A 115 4.28 -3.61 -6.14
CA THR A 115 3.77 -4.98 -6.16
C THR A 115 2.30 -5.05 -5.77
N VAL A 116 1.85 -4.33 -4.74
CA VAL A 116 0.42 -4.25 -4.38
C VAL A 116 -0.41 -3.69 -5.54
N LEU A 117 0.08 -2.63 -6.21
CA LEU A 117 -0.62 -2.04 -7.36
C LEU A 117 -0.78 -3.03 -8.51
N VAL A 118 0.29 -3.76 -8.86
CA VAL A 118 0.23 -4.79 -9.91
C VAL A 118 -0.75 -5.90 -9.53
N LEU A 119 -0.73 -6.36 -8.28
CA LEU A 119 -1.69 -7.38 -7.81
C LEU A 119 -3.13 -6.88 -7.90
N LEU A 120 -3.39 -5.64 -7.51
CA LEU A 120 -4.72 -5.02 -7.63
C LEU A 120 -5.15 -4.85 -9.09
N GLN A 121 -4.22 -4.52 -9.99
CA GLN A 121 -4.51 -4.43 -11.43
C GLN A 121 -4.88 -5.80 -12.01
N ILE A 122 -4.13 -6.85 -11.67
CA ILE A 122 -4.45 -8.22 -12.08
C ILE A 122 -5.82 -8.61 -11.54
N PHE A 123 -6.07 -8.35 -10.25
CA PHE A 123 -7.36 -8.63 -9.61
C PHE A 123 -8.52 -7.86 -10.26
N GLY A 124 -8.34 -6.58 -10.58
CA GLY A 124 -9.32 -5.79 -11.30
C GLY A 124 -9.58 -6.33 -12.70
N ALA A 125 -8.53 -6.70 -13.43
CA ALA A 125 -8.65 -7.29 -14.76
C ALA A 125 -9.39 -8.63 -14.72
N THR A 126 -9.10 -9.51 -13.76
CA THR A 126 -9.83 -10.77 -13.61
C THR A 126 -11.30 -10.53 -13.27
N MET A 127 -11.61 -9.54 -12.42
CA MET A 127 -13.01 -9.16 -12.15
C MET A 127 -13.75 -8.70 -13.41
N VAL A 128 -13.12 -7.86 -14.25
CA VAL A 128 -13.72 -7.43 -15.51
C VAL A 128 -13.98 -8.62 -16.44
N VAL A 129 -13.01 -9.53 -16.57
CA VAL A 129 -13.17 -10.75 -17.36
C VAL A 129 -14.30 -11.61 -16.82
N MET A 130 -14.38 -11.81 -15.50
CA MET A 130 -15.46 -12.58 -14.87
C MET A 130 -16.83 -11.95 -15.15
N ALA A 131 -16.98 -10.63 -15.00
CA ALA A 131 -18.22 -9.93 -15.29
C ALA A 131 -18.65 -10.07 -16.77
N ILE A 132 -17.71 -9.94 -17.71
CA ILE A 132 -17.99 -10.15 -19.14
C ILE A 132 -18.45 -11.60 -19.38
N MET A 133 -17.74 -12.58 -18.80
CA MET A 133 -18.09 -14.00 -18.95
C MET A 133 -19.49 -14.30 -18.39
N GLU A 134 -19.86 -13.68 -17.26
CA GLU A 134 -21.17 -13.84 -16.65
C GLU A 134 -22.28 -13.27 -17.54
N ILE A 135 -22.10 -12.07 -18.10
CA ILE A 135 -23.05 -11.46 -19.05
C ILE A 135 -23.21 -12.34 -20.30
N VAL A 136 -22.10 -12.80 -20.88
CA VAL A 136 -22.13 -13.69 -22.05
C VAL A 136 -22.85 -15.00 -21.74
N THR A 137 -22.67 -15.53 -20.52
CA THR A 137 -23.29 -16.78 -20.10
C THR A 137 -24.79 -16.62 -19.83
N SER A 138 -25.22 -15.54 -19.19
CA SER A 138 -26.65 -15.21 -19.01
C SER A 138 -27.36 -15.09 -20.36
N TRP A 139 -26.77 -14.38 -21.33
CA TRP A 139 -27.36 -14.25 -22.68
C TRP A 139 -27.48 -15.59 -23.40
N LYS A 140 -26.51 -16.51 -23.22
CA LYS A 140 -26.56 -17.85 -23.82
C LYS A 140 -27.59 -18.76 -23.15
N LEU A 141 -27.84 -18.59 -21.85
CA LEU A 141 -28.77 -19.42 -21.06
C LEU A 141 -30.22 -18.92 -21.11
N GLY A 142 -30.49 -17.76 -21.73
CA GLY A 142 -31.86 -17.25 -21.91
C GLY A 142 -32.56 -16.90 -20.60
N ILE A 143 -31.78 -16.48 -19.59
CA ILE A 143 -32.25 -15.88 -18.34
C ILE A 143 -31.84 -14.41 -18.32
#